data_AF-A0A956R9F1-F1
#
_entry.id   AF-A0A956R9F1-F1
#
_cell.length_a   1.000
_cell.length_b   1.000
_cell.length_c   1.000
_cell.angle_alpha   90.00
_cell.angle_beta   90.00
_cell.angle_gamma   90.00
#
_symmetry.space_group_name_H-M   'P 1'
#
loop_
_entity.id
_entity.type
_entity.pdbx_description
1 polymer ?
#
loop_
_entity_poly.entity_id
_entity_poly.type
_entity_poly.pdbx_seq_one_letter_code
_entity_poly.pdbx_strand_id
1 'polypeptide(L)'
;MHLLRDRARRLVRAGPTSPKSLTGLLGLLGLLGLLGLAGPLGCEDRGPTEEVEHRDVGQACLSGEIGAPHRVVVDFGLCLSSSCDDLLDPVCTVTLEGDALTIEASATVRTKTGPFAACTEDCGEAVVECETPPLMAGTYAVTYGGQQAELVVPPASAEPTCTMETP
;
A
#
# COMPACT_ATOMS: atom_id res chain seq x y z
N MET A 1 -21.38 -45.48 2.45
CA MET A 1 -20.50 -45.40 3.64
C MET A 1 -19.71 -44.11 3.55
N HIS A 2 -19.57 -43.40 4.68
CA HIS A 2 -18.90 -42.11 4.94
C HIS A 2 -19.57 -40.85 4.32
N LEU A 3 -20.43 -40.08 5.02
CA LEU A 3 -20.24 -39.27 6.25
C LEU A 3 -18.98 -38.39 6.11
N LEU A 4 -19.02 -37.05 6.04
CA LEU A 4 -19.49 -36.12 7.07
C LEU A 4 -19.81 -34.74 6.47
N ARG A 5 -20.99 -34.19 6.80
CA ARG A 5 -21.31 -32.76 6.75
C ARG A 5 -21.29 -32.28 8.20
N ASP A 6 -20.40 -31.35 8.54
CA ASP A 6 -20.56 -30.54 9.77
C ASP A 6 -19.95 -29.16 9.55
N ARG A 7 -20.81 -28.18 9.26
CA ARG A 7 -20.45 -26.75 9.22
C ARG A 7 -20.76 -26.15 10.58
N ALA A 8 -19.72 -25.96 11.38
CA ALA A 8 -19.79 -25.20 12.63
C ALA A 8 -20.14 -23.72 12.34
N ARG A 9 -21.27 -23.28 12.89
CA ARG A 9 -21.72 -21.88 12.88
C ARG A 9 -20.84 -21.07 13.85
N ARG A 10 -20.01 -20.16 13.32
CA ARG A 10 -19.36 -19.12 14.15
C ARG A 10 -20.36 -18.02 14.44
N LEU A 11 -20.71 -17.89 15.72
CA LEU A 11 -21.45 -16.77 16.29
C LEU A 11 -20.57 -15.51 16.24
N VAL A 12 -21.02 -14.48 15.53
CA VAL A 12 -20.43 -13.13 15.56
C VAL A 12 -20.82 -12.47 16.88
N ARG A 13 -19.82 -12.08 17.67
CA ARG A 13 -20.01 -11.23 18.87
C ARG A 13 -20.28 -9.80 18.43
N ALA A 14 -21.41 -9.24 18.87
CA ALA A 14 -21.67 -7.81 18.84
C ALA A 14 -20.82 -7.11 19.92
N GLY A 15 -20.03 -6.11 19.53
CA GLY A 15 -19.33 -5.20 20.44
C GLY A 15 -20.08 -3.87 20.56
N PRO A 16 -20.42 -3.39 21.76
CA PRO A 16 -21.10 -2.12 21.93
C PRO A 16 -20.13 -0.92 22.03
N THR A 17 -20.36 0.04 21.14
CA THR A 17 -20.49 1.49 21.39
C THR A 17 -19.56 2.22 22.38
N SER A 18 -18.77 3.13 21.79
CA SER A 18 -18.71 4.58 22.07
C SER A 18 -17.91 5.16 23.25
N PRO A 19 -17.44 6.42 23.08
CA PRO A 19 -16.25 6.99 23.74
C PRO A 19 -16.59 7.77 25.01
N LYS A 20 -15.61 7.88 25.92
CA LYS A 20 -15.64 8.85 27.02
C LYS A 20 -14.54 9.88 26.84
N SER A 21 -14.96 11.08 26.48
CA SER A 21 -14.24 12.33 26.68
C SER A 21 -14.00 12.52 28.18
N LEU A 22 -12.76 12.80 28.59
CA LEU A 22 -12.44 13.16 29.97
C LEU A 22 -11.58 14.43 29.97
N THR A 23 -12.26 15.55 30.10
CA THR A 23 -11.72 16.86 30.48
C THR A 23 -11.45 16.90 31.99
N GLY A 24 -10.27 17.39 32.38
CA GLY A 24 -9.84 17.65 33.75
C GLY A 24 -8.32 17.45 33.80
N LEU A 25 -7.49 18.29 34.41
CA LEU A 25 -7.68 19.20 35.53
C LEU A 25 -6.45 20.14 35.54
N LEU A 26 -6.65 21.42 35.83
CA LEU A 26 -5.56 22.33 36.20
C LEU A 26 -4.80 21.77 37.43
N GLY A 27 -3.47 21.76 37.35
CA GLY A 27 -2.57 21.46 38.47
C GLY A 27 -1.33 22.35 38.39
N LEU A 28 -1.31 23.36 39.24
CA LEU A 28 -0.24 24.33 39.47
C LEU A 28 1.08 23.70 39.96
N LEU A 29 2.20 24.34 39.58
CA LEU A 29 3.46 24.54 40.34
C LEU A 29 4.23 23.32 40.89
N GLY A 30 5.41 23.09 40.30
CA GLY A 30 6.51 22.34 40.90
C GLY A 30 7.85 22.77 40.29
N LEU A 31 8.52 23.74 40.92
CA LEU A 31 9.93 24.09 40.71
C LEU A 31 10.85 22.95 41.19
N LEU A 32 12.07 22.93 40.65
CA LEU A 32 13.27 22.17 41.07
C LEU A 32 13.34 20.69 40.69
N GLY A 33 14.26 20.41 39.76
CA GLY A 33 14.76 19.07 39.47
C GLY A 33 15.81 19.05 38.37
N LEU A 34 16.84 19.89 38.46
CA LEU A 34 18.09 19.72 37.69
C LEU A 34 18.76 18.41 38.16
N LEU A 35 18.45 17.30 37.52
CA LEU A 35 19.28 16.08 37.56
C LEU A 35 19.63 15.69 36.13
N GLY A 36 20.93 15.56 35.89
CA GLY A 36 21.54 15.35 34.59
C GLY A 36 21.03 14.10 33.88
N LEU A 37 20.55 14.31 32.66
CA LEU A 37 20.45 13.27 31.65
C LEU A 37 21.68 13.41 30.76
N ALA A 38 22.80 12.86 31.21
CA ALA A 38 23.79 12.32 30.29
C ALA A 38 23.17 11.07 29.66
N GLY A 39 22.24 11.27 28.73
CA GLY A 39 21.79 10.21 27.85
C GLY A 39 23.00 9.74 27.04
N PRO A 40 23.13 8.43 26.75
CA PRO A 40 24.16 7.98 25.82
C PRO A 40 23.99 8.81 24.55
N LEU A 41 25.10 9.41 24.09
CA LEU A 41 25.23 9.83 22.70
C LEU A 41 25.16 8.55 21.89
N GLY A 42 23.94 8.03 21.71
CA GLY A 42 23.64 7.09 20.66
C GLY A 42 23.95 7.85 19.39
N CYS A 43 25.11 7.56 18.80
CA CYS A 43 25.34 7.87 17.41
C CYS A 43 24.26 7.11 16.64
N GLU A 44 23.11 7.75 16.46
CA GLU A 44 22.13 7.32 15.50
C GLU A 44 22.80 7.59 14.16
N ASP A 45 23.54 6.60 13.68
CA ASP A 45 24.27 6.60 12.40
C ASP A 45 23.27 6.48 11.24
N ARG A 46 22.31 7.41 11.22
CA ARG A 46 21.45 7.67 10.09
C ARG A 46 22.13 8.80 9.33
N GLY A 47 22.90 8.43 8.32
CA GLY A 47 23.34 9.38 7.29
C GLY A 47 22.13 10.16 6.73
N PRO A 48 22.36 11.28 6.04
CA PRO A 48 21.27 12.08 5.52
C PRO A 48 20.40 11.23 4.58
N THR A 49 19.09 11.39 4.66
CA THR A 49 18.13 10.73 3.76
C THR A 49 17.29 11.77 3.03
N GLU A 50 16.88 11.44 1.81
CA GLU A 50 15.90 12.19 1.03
C GLU A 50 14.63 11.35 0.90
N GLU A 51 13.46 12.00 0.93
CA GLU A 51 12.16 11.34 0.77
C GLU A 51 11.41 11.96 -0.41
N VAL A 52 10.89 11.11 -1.31
CA VAL A 52 10.15 11.52 -2.51
C VAL A 52 8.83 10.75 -2.57
N GLU A 53 7.71 11.47 -2.64
CA GLU A 53 6.38 10.87 -2.87
C GLU A 53 6.20 10.57 -4.36
N HIS A 54 5.78 9.35 -4.66
CA HIS A 54 5.36 8.88 -5.96
C HIS A 54 3.86 8.59 -5.91
N ARG A 55 3.08 9.19 -6.81
CA ARG A 55 1.62 9.05 -6.87
C ARG A 55 1.19 8.82 -8.30
N ASP A 56 0.44 7.75 -8.51
CA ASP A 56 -0.18 7.38 -9.79
C ASP A 56 0.82 7.39 -10.97
N VAL A 57 2.01 6.82 -10.76
CA VAL A 57 3.08 6.67 -11.76
C VAL A 57 3.43 5.20 -11.97
N GLY A 58 3.96 4.87 -13.15
CA GLY A 58 4.30 3.50 -13.53
C GLY A 58 3.13 2.79 -14.20
N GLN A 59 2.89 1.52 -13.84
CA GLN A 59 1.87 0.67 -14.46
C GLN A 59 1.01 -0.07 -13.44
N ALA A 60 -0.26 -0.30 -13.77
CA ALA A 60 -1.17 -1.14 -12.98
C ALA A 60 -1.61 -2.36 -13.80
N CYS A 61 -1.44 -3.55 -13.23
CA CYS A 61 -1.77 -4.83 -13.86
C CYS A 61 -2.84 -5.58 -13.06
N LEU A 62 -3.89 -6.07 -13.75
CA LEU A 62 -5.05 -6.73 -13.16
C LEU A 62 -5.12 -8.20 -13.58
N SER A 63 -5.40 -9.08 -12.62
CA SER A 63 -5.68 -10.51 -12.89
C SER A 63 -6.73 -11.08 -11.93
N GLY A 64 -7.58 -11.98 -12.41
CA GLY A 64 -8.63 -12.58 -11.58
C GLY A 64 -9.60 -13.47 -12.34
N GLU A 65 -10.58 -14.00 -11.61
CA GLU A 65 -11.64 -14.88 -12.11
C GLU A 65 -13.00 -14.18 -12.06
N ILE A 66 -13.95 -14.66 -12.87
CA ILE A 66 -15.32 -14.14 -12.90
C ILE A 66 -15.97 -14.28 -11.51
N GLY A 67 -16.54 -13.19 -11.02
CA GLY A 67 -17.27 -13.14 -9.75
C GLY A 67 -16.38 -13.12 -8.51
N ALA A 68 -15.07 -12.93 -8.67
CA ALA A 68 -14.10 -12.80 -7.58
C ALA A 68 -13.37 -11.44 -7.62
N PRO A 69 -12.85 -10.97 -6.47
CA PRO A 69 -11.89 -9.87 -6.44
C PRO A 69 -10.72 -10.17 -7.38
N HIS A 70 -10.43 -9.24 -8.30
CA HIS A 70 -9.22 -9.29 -9.11
C HIS A 70 -8.06 -8.66 -8.33
N ARG A 71 -6.89 -9.29 -8.36
CA ARG A 71 -5.64 -8.77 -7.82
C ARG A 71 -5.13 -7.66 -8.73
N VAL A 72 -4.80 -6.52 -8.13
CA VAL A 72 -4.17 -5.37 -8.79
C VAL A 72 -2.75 -5.25 -8.25
N VAL A 73 -1.77 -5.26 -9.16
CA VAL A 73 -0.36 -4.97 -8.84
C VAL A 73 -0.02 -3.65 -9.50
N VAL A 74 0.43 -2.70 -8.71
CA VAL A 74 0.98 -1.44 -9.20
C VAL A 74 2.49 -1.50 -9.04
N ASP A 75 3.20 -1.32 -10.15
CA ASP A 75 4.65 -1.13 -10.19
C ASP A 75 4.92 0.35 -10.47
N PHE A 76 5.59 1.03 -9.54
CA PHE A 76 5.90 2.45 -9.67
C PHE A 76 7.02 2.73 -10.70
N GLY A 77 7.63 1.70 -11.30
CA GLY A 77 8.70 1.84 -12.30
C GLY A 77 10.02 2.32 -11.69
N LEU A 78 10.23 2.07 -10.40
CA LEU A 78 11.40 2.51 -9.65
C LEU A 78 12.35 1.33 -9.39
N CYS A 79 13.64 1.62 -9.49
CA CYS A 79 14.72 0.68 -9.21
C CYS A 79 15.28 0.95 -7.81
N LEU A 80 14.85 0.19 -6.81
CA LEU A 80 15.20 0.43 -5.40
C LEU A 80 16.33 -0.48 -4.93
N SER A 81 17.43 0.12 -4.48
CA SER A 81 18.53 -0.60 -3.82
C SER A 81 18.15 -0.99 -2.40
N SER A 82 18.14 -2.30 -2.12
CA SER A 82 17.85 -2.82 -0.77
C SER A 82 18.77 -2.29 0.33
N SER A 83 19.93 -1.74 -0.03
CA SER A 83 20.92 -1.19 0.90
C SER A 83 20.71 0.31 1.23
N CYS A 84 19.97 1.04 0.38
CA CYS A 84 19.85 2.49 0.44
C CYS A 84 18.42 3.01 0.42
N ASP A 85 17.49 2.24 -0.14
CA ASP A 85 16.14 2.68 -0.42
C ASP A 85 15.16 1.92 0.46
N ASP A 86 14.26 2.66 1.08
CA ASP A 86 13.09 2.13 1.77
C ASP A 86 11.83 2.58 1.04
N LEU A 87 10.90 1.65 0.79
CA LEU A 87 9.55 1.97 0.34
C LEU A 87 8.66 2.18 1.58
N LEU A 88 8.19 3.40 1.75
CA LEU A 88 7.39 3.86 2.89
C LEU A 88 5.94 4.10 2.48
N ASP A 89 5.03 3.78 3.38
CA ASP A 89 3.59 4.04 3.27
C ASP A 89 2.97 3.69 1.89
N PRO A 90 3.22 2.49 1.33
CA PRO A 90 2.62 2.11 0.06
C PRO A 90 1.10 1.93 0.25
N VAL A 91 0.32 2.62 -0.59
CA VAL A 91 -1.15 2.57 -0.62
C VAL A 91 -1.60 2.27 -2.04
N CYS A 92 -2.59 1.39 -2.17
CA CYS A 92 -3.26 1.04 -3.41
C CYS A 92 -4.76 0.91 -3.11
N THR A 93 -5.58 1.61 -3.88
CA THR A 93 -7.04 1.55 -3.76
C THR A 93 -7.68 1.42 -5.13
N VAL A 94 -8.75 0.63 -5.20
CA VAL A 94 -9.57 0.51 -6.41
C VAL A 94 -11.01 0.86 -6.10
N THR A 95 -11.59 1.68 -6.96
CA THR A 95 -13.01 2.02 -6.94
C THR A 95 -13.67 1.50 -8.22
N LEU A 96 -14.90 0.99 -8.08
CA LEU A 96 -15.72 0.49 -9.19
C LEU A 96 -17.02 1.30 -9.24
N GLU A 97 -17.24 2.01 -10.35
CA GLU A 97 -18.45 2.77 -10.62
C GLU A 97 -19.06 2.31 -11.94
N GLY A 98 -20.08 1.44 -11.86
CA GLY A 98 -20.63 0.80 -13.05
C GLY A 98 -19.62 -0.16 -13.68
N ASP A 99 -19.15 0.18 -14.88
CA ASP A 99 -18.09 -0.52 -15.63
C ASP A 99 -16.74 0.23 -15.62
N ALA A 100 -16.62 1.31 -14.84
CA ALA A 100 -15.38 2.06 -14.70
C ALA A 100 -14.61 1.65 -13.43
N LEU A 101 -13.38 1.18 -13.61
CA LEU A 101 -12.40 0.92 -12.55
C LEU A 101 -11.40 2.07 -12.48
N THR A 102 -11.32 2.74 -11.34
CA THR A 102 -10.28 3.74 -11.07
C THR A 102 -9.34 3.22 -10.00
N ILE A 103 -8.05 3.16 -10.35
CA ILE A 103 -6.96 2.73 -9.49
C ILE A 103 -6.21 3.99 -9.06
N GLU A 104 -5.95 4.10 -7.77
CA GLU A 104 -5.10 5.13 -7.18
C GLU A 104 -4.01 4.44 -6.36
N ALA A 105 -2.77 4.89 -6.50
CA ALA A 105 -1.66 4.35 -5.74
C ALA A 105 -0.63 5.41 -5.40
N SER A 106 -0.05 5.30 -4.21
CA SER A 106 1.05 6.17 -3.78
C SER A 106 2.03 5.43 -2.90
N ALA A 107 3.30 5.84 -2.94
CA ALA A 107 4.32 5.41 -2.01
C ALA A 107 5.34 6.54 -1.82
N THR A 108 6.05 6.54 -0.70
CA THR A 108 7.19 7.44 -0.47
C THR A 108 8.48 6.61 -0.51
N VAL A 109 9.44 7.02 -1.33
CA VAL A 109 10.76 6.38 -1.34
C VAL A 109 11.69 7.21 -0.48
N ARG A 110 12.34 6.57 0.49
CA ARG A 110 13.40 7.16 1.28
C ARG A 110 14.75 6.62 0.81
N THR A 111 15.62 7.49 0.33
CA THR A 111 16.95 7.13 -0.17
C THR A 111 18.04 7.66 0.76
N LYS A 112 19.01 6.82 1.12
CA LYS A 112 20.24 7.24 1.80
C LYS A 112 21.08 8.09 0.86
N THR A 113 21.50 9.26 1.33
CA THR A 113 22.33 10.20 0.59
C THR A 113 23.66 10.44 1.30
N GLY A 114 24.59 11.11 0.62
CA GLY A 114 25.86 11.54 1.18
C GLY A 114 27.09 10.72 0.72
N PRO A 115 28.30 11.16 1.12
CA PRO A 115 29.56 10.67 0.55
C PRO A 115 29.89 9.21 0.89
N PHE A 116 29.13 8.59 1.80
CA PHE A 116 29.30 7.19 2.23
C PHE A 116 28.10 6.30 1.87
N ALA A 117 27.12 6.82 1.13
CA ALA A 117 26.01 6.03 0.61
C ALA A 117 26.47 5.20 -0.60
N ALA A 118 27.14 4.07 -0.33
CA ALA A 118 27.46 3.08 -1.34
C ALA A 118 26.31 2.09 -1.44
N CYS A 119 25.42 2.31 -2.42
CA CYS A 119 24.28 1.44 -2.66
C CYS A 119 24.68 0.22 -3.49
N THR A 120 24.17 -0.95 -3.14
CA THR A 120 24.23 -2.14 -3.98
C THR A 120 23.35 -1.95 -5.22
N GLU A 121 23.75 -2.49 -6.36
CA GLU A 121 22.98 -2.41 -7.63
C GLU A 121 21.83 -3.44 -7.68
N ASP A 122 21.19 -3.70 -6.53
CA ASP A 122 20.03 -4.58 -6.47
C ASP A 122 18.81 -3.76 -6.92
N CYS A 123 18.32 -3.99 -8.13
CA CYS A 123 17.17 -3.26 -8.68
C CYS A 123 15.85 -3.86 -8.18
N GLY A 124 15.53 -3.65 -6.90
CA GLY A 124 14.28 -4.10 -6.31
C GLY A 124 13.08 -3.33 -6.89
N GLU A 125 11.98 -4.05 -7.14
CA GLU A 125 10.75 -3.45 -7.67
C GLU A 125 9.99 -2.71 -6.55
N ALA A 126 9.55 -1.49 -6.84
CA ALA A 126 8.63 -0.74 -5.98
C ALA A 126 7.19 -1.14 -6.33
N VAL A 127 6.67 -2.17 -5.65
CA VAL A 127 5.33 -2.70 -5.91
C VAL A 127 4.38 -2.52 -4.74
N VAL A 128 3.11 -2.27 -5.05
CA VAL A 128 2.00 -2.31 -4.09
C VAL A 128 0.83 -3.11 -4.67
N GLU A 129 0.09 -3.78 -3.79
CA GLU A 129 -1.03 -4.62 -4.17
C GLU A 129 -2.33 -4.16 -3.55
N CYS A 130 -3.41 -4.26 -4.30
CA CYS A 130 -4.77 -4.15 -3.79
C CYS A 130 -5.72 -5.09 -4.55
N GLU A 131 -6.99 -5.11 -4.15
CA GLU A 131 -8.00 -5.96 -4.75
C GLU A 131 -9.20 -5.12 -5.22
N THR A 132 -9.74 -5.49 -6.37
CA THR A 132 -11.02 -4.93 -6.86
C THR A 132 -12.20 -5.53 -6.09
N PRO A 133 -13.38 -4.89 -6.09
CA PRO A 133 -14.63 -5.59 -5.80
C PRO A 133 -14.81 -6.79 -6.76
N PRO A 134 -15.64 -7.80 -6.41
CA PRO A 134 -15.92 -8.91 -7.32
C PRO A 134 -16.47 -8.44 -8.68
N LEU A 135 -15.79 -8.82 -9.77
CA LEU A 135 -16.16 -8.38 -11.12
C LEU A 135 -16.96 -9.47 -11.84
N MET A 136 -18.13 -9.11 -12.36
CA MET A 136 -18.92 -10.00 -13.21
C MET A 136 -18.36 -10.03 -14.63
N ALA A 137 -18.78 -11.01 -15.43
CA ALA A 137 -18.38 -11.06 -16.83
C ALA A 137 -18.81 -9.79 -17.58
N GLY A 138 -17.91 -9.22 -18.38
CA GLY A 138 -18.11 -7.94 -19.04
C GLY A 138 -16.80 -7.28 -19.45
N THR A 139 -16.91 -6.04 -19.91
CA THR A 139 -15.78 -5.17 -20.27
C THR A 139 -15.77 -4.00 -19.30
N TYR A 140 -14.60 -3.67 -18.77
CA TYR A 140 -14.42 -2.57 -17.82
C TYR A 140 -13.36 -1.60 -18.34
N ALA A 141 -13.65 -0.31 -18.24
CA ALA A 141 -12.68 0.75 -18.50
C ALA A 141 -11.80 0.92 -17.25
N VAL A 142 -10.50 0.71 -17.38
CA VAL A 142 -9.53 0.85 -16.29
C VAL A 142 -8.78 2.16 -16.45
N THR A 143 -8.70 2.95 -15.38
CA THR A 143 -7.91 4.20 -15.34
C THR A 143 -6.89 4.15 -14.19
N TYR A 144 -5.64 4.52 -14.49
CA TYR A 144 -4.54 4.65 -13.52
C TYR A 144 -3.55 5.72 -14.00
N GLY A 145 -3.19 6.72 -13.20
CA GLY A 145 -2.16 7.70 -13.60
C GLY A 145 -2.46 8.47 -14.90
N GLY A 146 -3.74 8.63 -15.25
CA GLY A 146 -4.17 9.19 -16.54
C GLY A 146 -4.06 8.22 -17.73
N GLN A 147 -3.48 7.04 -17.54
CA GLN A 147 -3.47 5.94 -18.51
C GLN A 147 -4.82 5.23 -18.51
N GLN A 148 -5.16 4.61 -19.63
CA GLN A 148 -6.39 3.83 -19.80
C GLN A 148 -6.09 2.45 -20.38
N ALA A 149 -6.84 1.44 -19.92
CA ALA A 149 -6.86 0.10 -20.50
C ALA A 149 -8.28 -0.45 -20.50
N GLU A 150 -8.51 -1.50 -21.29
CA GLU A 150 -9.76 -2.25 -21.31
C GLU A 150 -9.54 -3.63 -20.68
N LEU A 151 -10.24 -3.92 -19.58
CA LEU A 151 -10.25 -5.23 -18.95
C LEU A 151 -11.47 -6.03 -19.41
N VAL A 152 -11.26 -7.21 -19.97
CA VAL A 152 -12.33 -8.16 -20.32
C VAL A 152 -12.36 -9.30 -19.31
N VAL A 153 -13.54 -9.58 -18.73
CA VAL A 153 -13.77 -10.64 -17.75
C VAL A 153 -14.76 -11.66 -18.34
N PRO A 154 -14.41 -12.95 -18.47
CA PRO A 154 -13.09 -13.53 -18.25
C PRO A 154 -12.07 -13.05 -19.31
N PRO A 155 -10.77 -13.07 -18.98
CA PRO A 155 -9.75 -12.68 -19.94
C PRO A 155 -9.62 -13.73 -21.06
N ALA A 156 -9.20 -13.27 -22.24
CA ALA A 156 -8.95 -14.15 -23.39
C ALA A 156 -7.69 -15.01 -23.22
N SER A 157 -6.78 -14.60 -22.33
CA SER A 157 -5.56 -15.34 -21.95
C SER A 157 -5.39 -15.32 -20.43
N ALA A 158 -4.41 -16.07 -19.91
CA ALA A 158 -4.05 -16.03 -18.49
C ALA A 158 -3.14 -14.84 -18.13
N GLU A 159 -2.80 -13.99 -19.10
CA GLU A 159 -1.91 -12.85 -18.86
C GLU A 159 -2.68 -11.71 -18.20
N PRO A 160 -2.03 -10.95 -17.30
CA PRO A 160 -2.66 -9.78 -16.68
C PRO A 160 -2.95 -8.70 -17.73
N THR A 161 -4.02 -7.95 -17.53
CA THR A 161 -4.30 -6.74 -18.31
C THR A 161 -3.62 -5.56 -17.62
N CYS A 162 -2.72 -4.88 -18.31
CA CYS A 162 -1.95 -3.75 -17.75
C CYS A 162 -2.33 -2.42 -18.43
N THR A 163 -2.29 -1.32 -17.66
CA THR A 163 -2.29 0.03 -18.23
C THR A 163 -0.96 0.27 -18.93
N MET A 164 -1.00 0.78 -20.16
CA MET A 164 0.23 1.07 -20.89
C MET A 164 0.71 2.48 -20.55
N GLU A 165 2.00 2.63 -20.27
CA GLU A 165 2.64 3.93 -20.25
C GLU A 165 2.44 4.62 -21.60
N THR A 166 1.86 5.82 -21.56
CA THR A 166 1.86 6.68 -22.74
C THR A 166 3.29 7.20 -22.91
N PRO A 167 3.95 6.96 -24.05
CA PRO A 167 5.35 7.33 -24.26
C PRO A 167 5.59 8.85 -24.25
#